data_AF-A0A7S0IRG7-F1
#
_entry.id   AF-A0A7S0IRG7-F1
#
_cell.length_a   1.000
_cell.length_b   1.000
_cell.length_c   1.000
_cell.angle_alpha   90.00
_cell.angle_beta   90.00
_cell.angle_gamma   90.00
#
_symmetry.space_group_name_H-M   'P 1'
#
loop_
_entity.id
_entity.type
_entity.pdbx_description
1 polymer ?
#
loop_
_entity_poly.entity_id
_entity_poly.type
_entity_poly.pdbx_seq_one_letter_code
_entity_poly.pdbx_strand_id
1 'polypeptide(L)'
;WLCPLRDEGLWDERVEFWSSVHGLDMSCLLPLAQAELCRKPRIELVQPEQLASTAECIADLDLGSAQLCDARAVHRSLEFSSHVRARLLGFVSYFDVELIDGFWLSTSPEEEPTHWQQVTFLWDAPLDIALDQVLKTEVRVVQNPLNLRCLDVHLVCEVTDNEQVPSNIRREKSFALDTQC
;
A
#
# COMPACT_ATOMS: atom_id res chain seq x y z
N TRP A 1 3.12 -2.04 -9.76
CA TRP A 1 2.14 -2.98 -9.18
C TRP A 1 1.64 -2.49 -7.84
N LEU A 2 0.41 -2.85 -7.47
CA LEU A 2 -0.17 -2.58 -6.16
C LEU A 2 -0.82 -3.86 -5.63
N CYS A 3 -0.69 -4.12 -4.33
CA CYS A 3 -1.37 -5.23 -3.67
C CYS A 3 -1.81 -4.81 -2.25
N PRO A 4 -2.98 -5.26 -1.75
CA PRO A 4 -3.34 -5.12 -0.36
C PRO A 4 -2.32 -5.81 0.56
N LEU A 5 -1.93 -5.10 1.62
CA LEU A 5 -0.88 -5.49 2.55
C LEU A 5 -1.47 -5.99 3.86
N ARG A 6 -1.16 -7.24 4.19
CA ARG A 6 -1.53 -7.89 5.45
C ARG A 6 -0.63 -7.44 6.60
N ASP A 7 -1.26 -7.27 7.76
CA ASP A 7 -0.59 -7.07 9.03
C ASP A 7 -0.01 -8.39 9.55
N GLU A 8 1.30 -8.43 9.79
CA GLU A 8 2.01 -9.53 10.45
C GLU A 8 2.51 -9.11 11.83
N GLY A 9 1.72 -8.31 12.54
CA GLY A 9 1.99 -7.85 13.90
C GLY A 9 2.69 -6.49 13.97
N LEU A 10 2.83 -5.77 12.85
CA LEU A 10 3.42 -4.43 12.83
C LEU A 10 2.56 -3.45 13.63
N TRP A 11 1.23 -3.53 13.49
CA TRP A 11 0.32 -2.68 14.27
C TRP A 11 0.45 -2.95 15.77
N ASP A 12 0.55 -4.22 16.15
CA ASP A 12 0.67 -4.61 17.54
C ASP A 12 2.01 -4.16 18.13
N GLU A 13 3.12 -4.31 17.38
CA GLU A 13 4.46 -3.89 17.79
C GLU A 13 4.59 -2.36 17.93
N ARG A 14 3.98 -1.60 17.02
CA ARG A 14 4.22 -0.15 16.90
C ARG A 14 3.15 0.71 17.54
N VAL A 15 1.90 0.23 17.57
CA VAL A 15 0.76 0.95 18.12
C VAL A 15 0.32 0.29 19.42
N GLU A 16 -0.22 -0.94 19.38
CA GLU A 16 -0.82 -1.58 20.57
C GLU A 16 0.17 -1.82 21.71
N PHE A 17 1.47 -1.90 21.43
CA PHE A 17 2.53 -1.96 22.43
C PHE A 17 2.37 -0.91 23.53
N TRP A 18 1.93 0.31 23.18
CA TRP A 18 1.78 1.41 24.14
C TRP A 18 0.55 1.26 25.04
N SER A 19 -0.39 0.36 24.74
CA SER A 19 -1.53 0.09 25.63
C SER A 19 -1.09 -0.53 26.96
N SER A 20 0.01 -1.31 26.97
CA SER A 20 0.55 -1.92 28.18
C SER A 20 2.04 -2.22 28.04
N VAL A 21 2.88 -1.28 28.50
CA VAL A 21 4.33 -1.42 28.50
C VAL A 21 4.77 -2.02 29.83
N HIS A 22 5.02 -3.33 29.86
CA HIS A 22 5.39 -4.06 31.08
C HIS A 22 4.38 -3.89 32.24
N GLY A 23 3.08 -3.80 31.92
CA GLY A 23 2.02 -3.57 32.89
C GLY A 23 1.74 -2.10 33.21
N LEU A 24 2.45 -1.16 32.59
CA LEU A 24 2.17 0.27 32.67
C LEU A 24 1.26 0.69 31.52
N ASP A 25 0.13 1.34 31.83
CA ASP A 25 -0.75 1.94 30.84
C ASP A 25 -0.11 3.22 30.27
N MET A 26 0.30 3.15 29.00
CA MET A 26 0.79 4.29 28.23
C MET A 26 -0.13 4.60 27.04
N SER A 27 -1.42 4.26 27.15
CA SER A 27 -2.41 4.42 26.09
C SER A 27 -2.55 5.86 25.59
N CYS A 28 -2.14 6.86 26.38
CA CYS A 28 -2.05 8.26 25.96
C CYS A 28 -1.09 8.48 24.77
N LEU A 29 -0.17 7.55 24.50
CA LEU A 29 0.76 7.60 23.37
C LEU A 29 0.21 6.94 22.10
N LEU A 30 -0.89 6.17 22.18
CA LEU A 30 -1.46 5.47 21.02
C LEU A 30 -1.75 6.40 19.83
N PRO A 31 -2.39 7.58 20.02
CA PRO A 31 -2.66 8.47 18.89
C PRO A 31 -1.38 8.98 18.22
N LEU A 32 -0.32 9.22 18.99
CA LEU A 32 0.97 9.65 18.46
C LEU A 32 1.67 8.51 17.71
N ALA A 33 1.69 7.30 18.28
CA ALA A 33 2.30 6.13 17.68
C ALA A 33 1.62 5.75 16.34
N GLN A 34 0.29 5.76 16.32
CA GLN A 34 -0.52 5.57 15.12
C GLN A 34 -0.21 6.63 14.06
N ALA A 35 -0.23 7.91 14.45
CA ALA A 35 0.04 9.01 13.54
C ALA A 35 1.43 8.90 12.92
N GLU A 36 2.48 8.60 13.71
CA GLU A 36 3.84 8.45 13.21
C GLU A 36 4.01 7.22 12.31
N LEU A 37 3.44 6.07 12.69
CA LEU A 37 3.50 4.85 11.88
C LEU A 37 2.90 5.07 10.48
N CYS A 38 1.76 5.77 10.43
CA CYS A 38 0.98 5.88 9.20
C CYS A 38 1.28 7.17 8.43
N ARG A 39 2.12 8.09 8.95
CA ARG A 39 2.28 9.45 8.41
C ARG A 39 2.77 9.49 6.97
N LYS A 40 3.74 8.65 6.64
CA LYS A 40 4.46 8.65 5.37
C LYS A 40 4.51 7.24 4.79
N PRO A 41 4.65 7.11 3.46
CA PRO A 41 5.03 5.83 2.87
C PRO A 41 6.35 5.32 3.46
N ARG A 42 6.48 4.01 3.61
CA ARG A 42 7.67 3.38 4.17
C ARG A 42 8.35 2.53 3.11
N ILE A 43 9.67 2.59 3.05
CA ILE A 43 10.48 1.68 2.24
C ILE A 43 10.92 0.55 3.16
N GLU A 44 10.44 -0.66 2.89
CA GLU A 44 10.73 -1.83 3.71
C GLU A 44 10.65 -3.13 2.90
N LEU A 45 11.30 -4.18 3.41
CA LEU A 45 11.13 -5.54 2.89
C LEU A 45 9.76 -6.07 3.31
N VAL A 46 8.95 -6.44 2.33
CA VAL A 46 7.67 -7.11 2.51
C VAL A 46 7.86 -8.58 2.18
N GLN A 47 7.36 -9.46 3.03
CA GLN A 47 7.40 -10.91 2.79
C GLN A 47 6.27 -11.32 1.83
N PRO A 48 6.44 -12.36 0.99
CA PRO A 48 5.40 -12.86 0.10
C PRO A 48 4.06 -13.12 0.80
N GLU A 49 4.11 -13.65 2.03
CA GLU A 49 2.92 -14.01 2.79
C GLU A 49 2.09 -12.76 3.15
N GLN A 50 2.69 -11.57 3.18
CA GLN A 50 1.98 -10.33 3.47
C GLN A 50 1.09 -9.84 2.32
N LEU A 51 1.19 -10.45 1.13
CA LEU A 51 0.30 -10.16 0.01
C LEU A 51 -1.05 -10.84 0.25
N ALA A 52 -2.11 -10.05 0.39
CA ALA A 52 -3.45 -10.59 0.66
C ALA A 52 -4.22 -11.00 -0.62
N SER A 53 -3.73 -10.60 -1.80
CA SER A 53 -4.31 -10.94 -3.10
C SER A 53 -3.23 -11.04 -4.17
N THR A 54 -3.64 -11.29 -5.40
CA THR A 54 -2.79 -11.04 -6.57
C THR A 54 -2.61 -9.53 -6.77
N ALA A 55 -1.42 -9.10 -7.14
CA ALA A 55 -1.14 -7.70 -7.41
C ALA A 55 -1.72 -7.24 -8.75
N GLU A 56 -2.07 -5.96 -8.83
CA GLU A 56 -2.64 -5.34 -10.03
C GLU A 56 -1.72 -4.25 -10.59
N CYS A 57 -1.71 -4.09 -11.91
CA CYS A 57 -0.86 -3.12 -12.59
C CYS A 57 -1.52 -1.73 -12.59
N ILE A 58 -0.86 -0.77 -11.92
CA ILE A 58 -1.31 0.63 -11.88
C ILE A 58 -0.92 1.37 -13.17
N ALA A 59 0.29 1.13 -13.68
CA ALA A 59 0.82 1.80 -14.85
C ALA A 59 1.77 0.86 -15.58
N ASP A 60 1.63 0.81 -16.90
CA ASP A 60 2.53 0.13 -17.81
C ASP A 60 3.04 1.18 -18.80
N LEU A 61 4.36 1.36 -18.87
CA LEU A 61 5.01 2.45 -19.58
C LEU A 61 6.09 1.89 -20.51
N ASP A 62 5.80 1.87 -21.80
CA ASP A 62 6.82 1.63 -22.83
C ASP A 62 7.69 2.87 -22.98
N LEU A 63 8.92 2.81 -22.46
CA LEU A 63 9.87 3.93 -22.48
C LEU A 63 10.30 4.34 -23.90
N GLY A 64 10.07 3.51 -24.92
CA GLY A 64 10.34 3.83 -26.33
C GLY A 64 9.29 4.75 -26.96
N SER A 65 8.04 4.72 -26.47
CA SER A 65 6.91 5.48 -27.02
C SER A 65 6.22 6.44 -26.03
N ALA A 66 6.49 6.30 -24.74
CA ALA A 66 5.87 7.09 -23.69
C ALA A 66 6.19 8.59 -23.81
N GLN A 67 5.20 9.41 -23.46
CA GLN A 67 5.30 10.85 -23.36
C GLN A 67 5.31 11.30 -21.89
N LEU A 68 5.79 12.53 -21.65
CA LEU A 68 5.81 13.09 -20.29
C LEU A 68 4.42 13.16 -19.65
N CYS A 69 3.34 13.32 -20.43
CA CYS A 69 1.98 13.33 -19.88
C CYS A 69 1.59 11.98 -19.28
N ASP A 70 2.10 10.88 -19.82
CA ASP A 70 1.75 9.51 -19.40
C ASP A 70 2.28 9.20 -18.00
N ALA A 71 3.42 9.81 -17.63
CA ALA A 71 4.03 9.69 -16.31
C ALA A 71 3.59 10.76 -15.31
N ARG A 72 2.93 11.84 -15.75
CA ARG A 72 2.55 12.97 -14.87
C ARG A 72 1.34 12.69 -14.01
N ALA A 73 0.40 11.91 -14.51
CA ALA A 73 -0.82 11.57 -13.80
C ALA A 73 -1.33 10.20 -14.25
N VAL A 74 -1.42 9.27 -13.31
CA VAL A 74 -2.00 7.96 -13.49
C VAL A 74 -3.24 7.87 -12.62
N HIS A 75 -4.34 7.37 -13.18
CA HIS A 75 -5.58 7.11 -12.47
C HIS A 75 -6.14 5.76 -12.88
N ARG A 76 -6.41 4.88 -11.91
CA ARG A 76 -6.91 3.52 -12.16
C ARG A 76 -7.89 3.09 -11.07
N SER A 77 -8.96 2.44 -11.52
CA SER A 77 -9.84 1.62 -10.70
C SER A 77 -9.33 0.18 -10.76
N LEU A 78 -9.03 -0.39 -9.60
CA LEU A 78 -8.54 -1.75 -9.41
C LEU A 78 -9.52 -2.53 -8.54
N GLU A 79 -9.58 -3.85 -8.71
CA GLU A 79 -10.39 -4.73 -7.88
C GLU A 79 -9.52 -5.88 -7.40
N PHE A 80 -9.44 -6.06 -6.08
CA PHE A 80 -8.70 -7.17 -5.47
C PHE A 80 -9.66 -8.13 -4.81
N SER A 81 -9.50 -9.43 -5.07
CA SER A 81 -10.17 -10.49 -4.31
C SER A 81 -9.19 -11.08 -3.31
N SER A 82 -9.55 -11.08 -2.03
CA SER A 82 -8.68 -11.59 -0.98
C SER A 82 -8.60 -13.10 -1.01
N HIS A 83 -7.39 -13.65 -1.03
CA HIS A 83 -7.14 -15.09 -0.98
C HIS A 83 -7.23 -15.67 0.43
N VAL A 84 -7.34 -14.80 1.44
CA VAL A 84 -7.32 -15.18 2.86
C VAL A 84 -8.24 -14.27 3.70
N ARG A 85 -8.65 -14.76 4.88
CA ARG A 85 -9.12 -13.86 5.94
C ARG A 85 -7.90 -13.16 6.55
N ALA A 86 -7.91 -11.83 6.60
CA ALA A 86 -6.75 -11.06 7.02
C ALA A 86 -7.14 -9.74 7.69
N ARG A 87 -6.19 -9.18 8.45
CA ARG A 87 -6.18 -7.76 8.82
C ARG A 87 -5.26 -7.02 7.86
N LEU A 88 -5.78 -6.02 7.17
CA LEU A 88 -5.00 -5.19 6.25
C LEU A 88 -4.55 -3.90 6.91
N LEU A 89 -3.32 -3.48 6.63
CA LEU A 89 -2.82 -2.16 7.05
C LEU A 89 -2.94 -1.11 5.94
N GLY A 90 -3.04 -1.55 4.68
CA GLY A 90 -3.09 -0.68 3.52
C GLY A 90 -2.61 -1.42 2.29
N PHE A 91 -1.69 -0.82 1.54
CA PHE A 91 -1.18 -1.40 0.29
C PHE A 91 0.35 -1.42 0.25
N VAL A 92 0.89 -2.33 -0.54
CA VAL A 92 2.30 -2.36 -0.96
C VAL A 92 2.39 -2.13 -2.47
N SER A 93 3.40 -1.37 -2.87
CA SER A 93 3.72 -1.08 -4.27
C SER A 93 5.17 -1.43 -4.58
N TYR A 94 5.38 -1.94 -5.79
CA TYR A 94 6.67 -2.32 -6.36
C TYR A 94 6.61 -2.20 -7.87
N PHE A 95 7.73 -2.41 -8.57
CA PHE A 95 7.81 -2.27 -10.01
C PHE A 95 8.60 -3.42 -10.64
N ASP A 96 8.31 -3.65 -11.92
CA ASP A 96 9.13 -4.48 -12.78
C ASP A 96 9.63 -3.63 -13.94
N VAL A 97 10.84 -3.92 -14.41
CA VAL A 97 11.42 -3.30 -15.60
C VAL A 97 12.02 -4.39 -16.48
N GLU A 98 11.64 -4.38 -17.76
CA GLU A 98 12.37 -5.09 -18.79
C GLU A 98 13.60 -4.26 -19.19
N LEU A 99 14.80 -4.78 -18.89
CA LEU A 99 16.05 -4.06 -19.15
C LEU A 99 16.53 -4.24 -20.59
N ILE A 100 16.36 -5.46 -21.09
CA ILE A 100 16.58 -5.90 -22.47
C ILE A 100 15.55 -6.98 -22.78
N ASP A 101 15.24 -7.22 -24.06
CA ASP A 101 14.23 -8.20 -24.49
C ASP A 101 14.34 -9.53 -23.74
N GLY A 102 13.31 -9.86 -22.97
CA GLY A 102 13.21 -11.10 -22.19
C GLY A 102 13.96 -11.11 -20.86
N PHE A 103 14.65 -10.03 -20.47
CA PHE A 103 15.34 -9.92 -19.18
C PHE A 103 14.65 -8.89 -18.27
N TRP A 104 14.04 -9.42 -17.22
CA TRP A 104 13.26 -8.65 -16.26
C TRP A 104 14.01 -8.47 -14.95
N LEU A 105 13.94 -7.26 -14.41
CA LEU A 105 14.24 -6.95 -13.03
C LEU A 105 12.92 -6.67 -12.32
N SER A 106 12.59 -7.49 -11.33
CA SER A 106 11.43 -7.29 -10.47
C SER A 106 11.86 -6.86 -9.08
N THR A 107 11.07 -5.99 -8.45
CA THR A 107 11.16 -5.70 -7.01
C THR A 107 9.98 -6.27 -6.22
N SER A 108 9.28 -7.26 -6.79
CA SER A 108 8.18 -7.96 -6.12
C SER A 108 8.62 -8.57 -4.79
N PRO A 109 7.77 -8.58 -3.75
CA PRO A 109 7.97 -9.38 -2.54
C PRO A 109 8.20 -10.87 -2.81
N GLU A 110 7.71 -11.39 -3.93
CA GLU A 110 7.83 -12.80 -4.33
C GLU A 110 9.17 -13.14 -5.01
N GLU A 111 10.01 -12.14 -5.26
CA GLU A 111 11.31 -12.26 -5.94
C GLU A 111 12.47 -11.99 -4.97
N GLU A 112 13.71 -12.20 -5.42
CA GLU A 112 14.88 -11.93 -4.59
C GLU A 112 14.94 -10.45 -4.14
N PRO A 113 15.17 -10.18 -2.84
CA PRO A 113 15.20 -8.82 -2.32
C PRO A 113 16.22 -7.90 -3.01
N THR A 114 15.75 -6.73 -3.43
CA THR A 114 16.60 -5.68 -4.01
C THR A 114 16.81 -4.52 -3.02
N HIS A 115 17.77 -3.63 -3.30
CA HIS A 115 17.99 -2.43 -2.49
C HIS A 115 16.82 -1.43 -2.53
N TRP A 116 15.95 -1.50 -3.55
CA TRP A 116 14.74 -0.69 -3.64
C TRP A 116 13.67 -1.13 -2.65
N GLN A 117 13.68 -2.40 -2.25
CA GLN A 117 12.66 -3.01 -1.42
C GLN A 117 11.26 -2.74 -2.00
N GLN A 118 10.25 -2.55 -1.14
CA GLN A 118 8.91 -2.15 -1.55
C GLN A 118 8.44 -0.91 -0.79
N VAL A 119 7.42 -0.25 -1.33
CA VAL A 119 6.82 0.93 -0.71
C VAL A 119 5.47 0.56 -0.11
N THR A 120 5.32 0.72 1.20
CA THR A 120 4.06 0.47 1.91
C THR A 120 3.32 1.77 2.22
N PHE A 121 2.00 1.75 2.03
CA PHE A 121 1.07 2.86 2.24
C PHE A 121 0.06 2.44 3.29
N LEU A 122 0.23 2.91 4.53
CA LEU A 122 -0.60 2.50 5.66
C LEU A 122 -1.78 3.45 5.89
N TRP A 123 -2.98 2.91 6.03
CA TRP A 123 -4.15 3.65 6.49
C TRP A 123 -4.02 4.04 7.96
N ASP A 124 -4.86 4.97 8.40
CA ASP A 124 -4.87 5.39 9.81
C ASP A 124 -5.40 4.31 10.74
N ALA A 125 -6.08 3.28 10.24
CA ALA A 125 -6.55 2.16 11.04
C ALA A 125 -6.60 0.88 10.19
N PRO A 126 -6.28 -0.28 10.79
CA PRO A 126 -6.40 -1.55 10.10
C PRO A 126 -7.82 -1.83 9.61
N LEU A 127 -7.92 -2.77 8.69
CA LEU A 127 -9.17 -3.19 8.07
C LEU A 127 -9.22 -4.73 8.06
N ASP A 128 -10.10 -5.30 8.87
CA ASP A 128 -10.32 -6.75 8.85
C ASP A 128 -11.20 -7.11 7.64
N ILE A 129 -10.79 -8.14 6.89
CA ILE A 129 -11.47 -8.63 5.69
C ILE A 129 -11.70 -10.14 5.76
N ALA A 130 -12.76 -10.61 5.10
CA ALA A 130 -13.05 -12.03 4.97
C ALA A 130 -12.29 -12.66 3.78
N LEU A 131 -12.33 -14.00 3.72
CA LEU A 131 -11.92 -14.75 2.53
C LEU A 131 -12.83 -14.36 1.35
N ASP A 132 -12.26 -14.25 0.15
CA ASP A 132 -12.91 -13.87 -1.10
C ASP A 132 -13.58 -12.47 -1.07
N GLN A 133 -13.31 -11.67 -0.03
CA GLN A 133 -13.80 -10.30 0.06
C GLN A 133 -13.22 -9.47 -1.07
N VAL A 134 -14.07 -8.69 -1.72
CA VAL A 134 -13.70 -7.80 -2.82
C VAL A 134 -13.39 -6.40 -2.31
N LEU A 135 -12.23 -5.89 -2.72
CA LEU A 135 -11.71 -4.56 -2.42
C LEU A 135 -11.68 -3.73 -3.71
N LYS A 136 -12.57 -2.76 -3.82
CA LYS A 136 -12.56 -1.80 -4.94
C LYS A 136 -11.65 -0.63 -4.58
N THR A 137 -10.62 -0.42 -5.39
CA THR A 137 -9.55 0.52 -5.07
C THR A 137 -9.35 1.52 -6.19
N GLU A 138 -9.55 2.79 -5.92
CA GLU A 138 -9.14 3.89 -6.79
C GLU A 138 -7.73 4.34 -6.42
N VAL A 139 -6.85 4.36 -7.41
CA VAL A 139 -5.45 4.75 -7.27
C VAL A 139 -5.19 5.94 -8.16
N ARG A 140 -4.72 7.04 -7.57
CA ARG A 140 -4.30 8.23 -8.30
C ARG A 140 -2.88 8.60 -7.92
N VAL A 141 -1.98 8.61 -8.90
CA VAL A 141 -0.57 9.01 -8.73
C VAL A 141 -0.32 10.24 -9.59
N VAL A 142 0.12 11.35 -9.01
CA VAL A 142 0.31 12.62 -9.72
C VAL A 142 1.66 13.22 -9.39
N GLN A 143 2.35 13.78 -10.37
CA GLN A 143 3.56 14.57 -10.13
C GLN A 143 3.24 15.80 -9.28
N ASN A 144 3.97 15.97 -8.20
CA ASN A 144 3.78 17.11 -7.31
C ASN A 144 4.15 18.43 -8.04
N PRO A 145 3.28 19.46 -8.02
CA PRO A 145 3.49 20.68 -8.80
C PRO A 145 4.58 21.61 -8.22
N LEU A 146 4.92 21.45 -6.93
CA LEU A 146 5.94 22.26 -6.26
C LEU A 146 7.32 21.58 -6.32
N ASN A 147 7.36 20.26 -6.28
CA ASN A 147 8.58 19.47 -6.48
C ASN A 147 8.34 18.37 -7.50
N LEU A 148 8.79 18.59 -8.73
CA LEU A 148 8.61 17.65 -9.85
C LEU A 148 9.29 16.29 -9.66
N ARG A 149 10.13 16.13 -8.63
CA ARG A 149 10.74 14.84 -8.24
C ARG A 149 9.89 14.03 -7.26
N CYS A 150 8.83 14.63 -6.69
CA CYS A 150 7.92 13.96 -5.78
C CYS A 150 6.64 13.52 -6.50
N LEU A 151 6.02 12.46 -5.98
CA LEU A 151 4.73 11.97 -6.44
C LEU A 151 3.73 12.07 -5.28
N ASP A 152 2.55 12.60 -5.58
CA ASP A 152 1.41 12.57 -4.67
C ASP A 152 0.56 11.34 -5.03
N VAL A 153 0.40 10.43 -4.06
CA VAL A 153 -0.36 9.19 -4.21
C VAL A 153 -1.61 9.30 -3.37
N HIS A 154 -2.77 9.08 -4.00
CA HIS A 154 -4.06 9.06 -3.35
C HIS A 154 -4.70 7.70 -3.58
N LEU A 155 -5.09 7.06 -2.47
CA LEU A 155 -5.67 5.72 -2.44
C LEU A 155 -7.03 5.80 -1.77
N VAL A 156 -8.06 5.31 -2.46
CA VAL A 156 -9.39 5.08 -1.91
C VAL A 156 -9.69 3.61 -2.06
N CYS A 157 -10.09 2.95 -0.98
CA CYS A 157 -10.47 1.55 -0.97
C CYS A 157 -11.85 1.41 -0.33
N GLU A 158 -12.73 0.66 -0.99
CA GLU A 158 -14.07 0.34 -0.52
C GLU A 158 -14.23 -1.18 -0.49
N VAL A 159 -14.67 -1.67 0.67
CA VAL A 159 -15.01 -3.07 0.85
C VAL A 159 -16.49 -3.26 0.51
N THR A 160 -16.79 -4.17 -0.41
CA THR A 160 -18.18 -4.54 -0.72
C THR A 160 -18.54 -5.86 -0.03
N ASP A 161 -19.54 -5.84 0.85
CA ASP A 161 -20.06 -7.06 1.47
C ASP A 161 -20.86 -7.90 0.48
N ASN A 162 -20.59 -9.21 0.45
CA ASN A 162 -21.30 -10.12 -0.45
C ASN A 162 -22.72 -10.48 0.04
N GLU A 163 -23.11 -10.25 1.31
CA GLU A 163 -24.50 -10.48 1.73
C GLU A 163 -24.99 -9.51 2.86
N GLN A 164 -26.08 -8.79 2.53
CA GLN A 164 -27.20 -8.34 3.37
C GLN A 164 -27.14 -7.11 4.30
N VAL A 165 -26.04 -6.40 4.50
CA VAL A 165 -26.09 -4.98 4.99
C VAL A 165 -24.89 -4.24 4.43
N PRO A 166 -25.03 -3.08 3.74
CA PRO A 166 -23.88 -2.34 3.24
C PRO A 166 -23.21 -1.63 4.41
N SER A 167 -22.29 -2.29 5.10
CA SER A 167 -21.20 -1.57 5.75
C SER A 167 -20.16 -1.30 4.69
N ASN A 168 -20.35 -0.25 3.88
CA ASN A 168 -19.31 0.21 2.96
C ASN A 168 -18.17 0.79 3.80
N ILE A 169 -17.28 -0.07 4.28
CA ILE A 169 -16.08 0.37 4.98
C ILE A 169 -15.17 0.98 3.92
N ARG A 170 -14.99 2.29 4.03
CA ARG A 170 -14.13 3.07 3.14
C ARG A 170 -12.85 3.46 3.87
N ARG A 171 -11.71 3.28 3.21
CA ARG A 171 -10.40 3.78 3.64
C ARG A 171 -9.91 4.71 2.55
N GLU A 172 -9.54 5.93 2.93
CA GLU A 172 -9.04 6.94 2.02
C GLU A 172 -7.83 7.61 2.63
N LYS A 173 -6.74 7.73 1.87
CA LYS A 173 -5.56 8.44 2.33
C LYS A 173 -4.71 8.95 1.17
N SER A 174 -4.11 10.12 1.39
CA SER A 174 -3.13 10.72 0.49
C SER A 174 -1.75 10.71 1.12
N PHE A 175 -0.75 10.43 0.30
CA PHE A 175 0.65 10.35 0.68
C PHE A 175 1.48 11.19 -0.29
N ALA A 176 2.51 11.85 0.24
CA ALA A 176 3.57 12.43 -0.57
C ALA A 176 4.75 11.44 -0.56
N LEU A 177 5.12 10.91 -1.72
CA LEU A 177 6.39 10.24 -1.94
C LEU A 177 7.46 11.31 -2.13
N ASP A 178 8.06 11.72 -1.02
CA ASP A 178 9.21 12.60 -1.03
C ASP A 178 10.52 11.82 -1.10
N THR A 179 11.45 12.26 -1.95
CA THR A 179 12.81 11.69 -2.04
C THR A 179 13.71 12.15 -0.88
N GLN A 180 13.14 12.54 0.26
CA GLN A 180 13.93 12.98 1.41
C GLN A 180 14.35 11.74 2.21
N CYS A 181 15.43 11.11 1.73
CA CYS A 181 16.39 10.43 2.59
C CYS A 181 17.08 11.44 3.51
#